data_AF-A0A2V7GKN9-F1
#
_entry.id   AF-A0A2V7GKN9-F1
#
_cell.length_a   1.000
_cell.length_b   1.000
_cell.length_c   1.000
_cell.angle_alpha   90.00
_cell.angle_beta   90.00
_cell.angle_gamma   90.00
#
_symmetry.space_group_name_H-M   'P 1'
#
loop_
_entity.id
_entity.type
_entity.pdbx_description
1 polymer ?
#
loop_
_entity_poly.entity_id
_entity_poly.type
_entity_poly.pdbx_seq_one_letter_code
_entity_poly.pdbx_strand_id
1 'polypeptide(L)'
;MQRPETKARARALQILYAWELTGEPSIETVVARISRIYGSAPEGYDRGADLAARAAAGRAEYDRRIADAAEHWRLSRVAAVERNILRLALAELDEGLTPPKVVIAEAVKLAHWFAGSKAPAFVNGILDAVARELGVL
;
A
#
# COMPACT_ATOMS: atom_id res chain seq x y z
N MET A 1 -15.26 15.62 -5.23
CA MET A 1 -15.26 14.23 -5.75
C MET A 1 -13.82 13.70 -5.66
N GLN A 2 -13.58 12.53 -5.06
CA GLN A 2 -12.22 11.96 -5.03
C GLN A 2 -11.76 11.56 -6.44
N ARG A 3 -10.47 11.75 -6.73
CA ARG A 3 -9.87 11.39 -8.02
C ARG A 3 -9.87 9.87 -8.21
N PRO A 4 -10.07 9.35 -9.43
CA PRO A 4 -10.08 7.91 -9.69
C PRO A 4 -8.86 7.15 -9.15
N GLU A 5 -7.67 7.75 -9.24
CA GLU A 5 -6.40 7.14 -8.80
C GLU A 5 -6.36 6.99 -7.27
N THR A 6 -6.87 7.98 -6.54
CA THR A 6 -7.00 7.91 -5.08
C THR A 6 -7.95 6.80 -4.66
N LYS A 7 -9.07 6.60 -5.39
CA LYS A 7 -10.00 5.49 -5.14
C LYS A 7 -9.35 4.13 -5.42
N ALA A 8 -8.56 4.02 -6.49
CA ALA A 8 -7.83 2.80 -6.83
C ALA A 8 -6.83 2.41 -5.71
N ARG A 9 -6.07 3.37 -5.19
CA ARG A 9 -5.14 3.13 -4.07
C ARG A 9 -5.87 2.73 -2.77
N ALA A 10 -6.99 3.39 -2.46
CA ALA A 10 -7.80 3.02 -1.31
C ALA A 10 -8.35 1.59 -1.43
N ARG A 11 -8.80 1.20 -2.63
CA ARG A 11 -9.22 -0.18 -2.92
C ARG A 11 -8.06 -1.17 -2.76
N ALA A 12 -6.89 -0.84 -3.28
CA ALA A 12 -5.70 -1.68 -3.14
C ALA A 12 -5.34 -1.92 -1.67
N LEU A 13 -5.40 -0.87 -0.84
CA LEU A 13 -5.17 -0.98 0.60
C LEU A 13 -6.17 -1.92 1.30
N GLN A 14 -7.45 -1.82 0.95
CA GLN A 14 -8.49 -2.71 1.51
C GLN A 14 -8.25 -4.17 1.12
N ILE A 15 -7.84 -4.43 -0.13
CA ILE A 15 -7.49 -5.76 -0.61
C ILE A 15 -6.28 -6.31 0.15
N LEU A 16 -5.20 -5.53 0.30
CA LEU A 16 -4.01 -5.95 1.03
C LEU A 16 -4.30 -6.24 2.51
N TYR A 17 -5.14 -5.43 3.15
CA TYR A 17 -5.55 -5.67 4.52
C TYR A 17 -6.34 -6.98 4.67
N ALA A 18 -7.30 -7.23 3.77
CA ALA A 18 -8.05 -8.49 3.77
C ALA A 18 -7.15 -9.69 3.41
N TRP A 19 -6.18 -9.50 2.52
CA TRP A 19 -5.19 -10.49 2.15
C TRP A 19 -4.36 -10.96 3.35
N GLU A 20 -3.76 -10.02 4.11
CA GLU A 20 -3.03 -10.37 5.33
C GLU A 20 -3.93 -11.04 6.38
N LEU A 21 -5.13 -10.49 6.59
CA LEU A 21 -6.06 -11.00 7.61
C LEU A 21 -6.54 -12.44 7.32
N THR A 22 -6.59 -12.83 6.04
CA THR A 22 -7.12 -14.13 5.61
C THR A 22 -6.04 -15.18 5.33
N GLY A 23 -4.81 -14.94 5.78
CA GLY A 23 -3.70 -15.89 5.63
C GLY A 23 -3.05 -15.86 4.26
N GLU A 24 -3.03 -14.70 3.61
CA GLU A 24 -2.26 -14.42 2.40
C GLU A 24 -2.62 -15.31 1.17
N PRO A 25 -3.91 -15.55 0.84
CA PRO A 25 -4.28 -16.30 -0.37
C PRO A 25 -3.95 -15.50 -1.64
N SER A 26 -4.25 -16.02 -2.83
CA SER A 26 -4.07 -15.22 -4.05
C SER A 26 -4.95 -13.95 -4.04
N ILE A 27 -4.48 -12.87 -4.67
CA ILE A 27 -5.24 -11.60 -4.71
C ILE A 27 -6.56 -11.77 -5.47
N GLU A 28 -6.58 -12.63 -6.50
CA GLU A 28 -7.82 -13.04 -7.19
C GLU A 28 -8.83 -13.62 -6.21
N THR A 29 -8.36 -14.45 -5.27
CA THR A 29 -9.21 -15.08 -4.27
C THR A 29 -9.78 -14.03 -3.31
N VAL A 30 -8.97 -13.05 -2.90
CA VAL A 30 -9.42 -11.94 -2.05
C VAL A 30 -10.47 -11.09 -2.78
N VAL A 31 -10.19 -10.70 -4.03
CA VAL A 31 -11.11 -9.92 -4.86
C VAL A 31 -12.43 -10.68 -5.04
N ALA A 32 -12.38 -11.97 -5.39
CA ALA A 32 -13.59 -12.79 -5.56
C ALA A 32 -14.42 -12.90 -4.27
N ARG A 33 -13.77 -12.99 -3.10
CA ARG A 33 -14.47 -12.98 -1.79
C ARG A 33 -15.15 -11.64 -1.53
N ILE A 34 -14.44 -10.53 -1.75
CA ILE A 34 -14.97 -9.17 -1.59
C ILE A 34 -16.19 -8.97 -2.51
N SER A 35 -16.09 -9.37 -3.78
CA SER A 35 -17.20 -9.25 -4.75
C SER A 35 -18.47 -9.97 -4.32
N ARG A 36 -18.34 -11.17 -3.72
CA ARG A 36 -19.50 -11.91 -3.21
C ARG A 36 -20.19 -11.19 -2.06
N ILE A 37 -19.44 -10.48 -1.21
CA ILE A 37 -19.99 -9.73 -0.08
C ILE A 37 -20.76 -8.49 -0.58
N TYR A 38 -20.22 -7.77 -1.56
CA TYR A 38 -20.80 -6.52 -2.04
C TYR A 38 -21.82 -6.67 -3.18
N GLY A 39 -22.06 -7.90 -3.68
CA GLY A 39 -23.04 -8.16 -4.73
C GLY A 39 -22.69 -7.61 -6.11
N SER A 40 -21.48 -7.05 -6.27
CA SER A 40 -20.98 -6.48 -7.51
C SER A 40 -19.58 -7.02 -7.76
N ALA A 41 -19.40 -7.73 -8.88
CA ALA A 41 -18.07 -8.02 -9.39
C ALA A 41 -17.47 -6.71 -9.94
N PRO A 42 -16.24 -6.33 -9.57
CA PRO A 42 -15.46 -5.48 -10.46
C PRO A 42 -15.37 -6.20 -11.80
N GLU A 43 -15.52 -5.47 -12.91
CA GLU A 43 -15.18 -5.98 -14.23
C GLU A 43 -13.66 -6.23 -14.30
N GLY A 44 -13.23 -7.40 -13.83
CA GLY A 44 -11.83 -7.84 -13.87
C GLY A 44 -10.89 -7.19 -12.85
N TYR A 45 -9.59 -7.30 -13.13
CA TYR A 45 -8.53 -6.62 -12.41
C TYR A 45 -8.61 -5.13 -12.72
N ASP A 46 -9.15 -4.35 -11.79
CA ASP A 46 -8.98 -2.89 -11.85
C ASP A 46 -7.60 -2.49 -11.31
N ARG A 47 -7.22 -1.24 -11.56
CA ARG A 47 -5.94 -0.68 -11.12
C ARG A 47 -5.63 -0.91 -9.63
N GLY A 48 -6.65 -0.95 -8.76
CA GLY A 48 -6.48 -1.23 -7.34
C GLY A 48 -6.12 -2.69 -7.06
N ALA A 49 -6.71 -3.65 -7.79
CA ALA A 49 -6.32 -5.05 -7.68
C ALA A 49 -4.90 -5.27 -8.21
N ASP A 50 -4.54 -4.64 -9.35
CA ASP A 50 -3.19 -4.74 -9.93
C ASP A 50 -2.13 -4.26 -8.94
N LEU A 51 -2.39 -3.12 -8.32
CA LEU A 51 -1.46 -2.52 -7.37
C LEU A 51 -1.35 -3.36 -6.09
N ALA A 52 -2.45 -3.94 -5.60
CA ALA A 52 -2.42 -4.89 -4.50
C ALA A 52 -1.62 -6.15 -4.84
N ALA A 53 -1.76 -6.69 -6.05
CA ALA A 53 -0.98 -7.84 -6.52
C ALA A 53 0.51 -7.54 -6.59
N ARG A 54 0.92 -6.38 -7.11
CA ARG A 54 2.32 -5.93 -7.12
C ARG A 54 2.88 -5.78 -5.70
N ALA A 55 2.12 -5.17 -4.80
CA ALA A 55 2.51 -4.99 -3.40
C ALA A 55 2.65 -6.33 -2.66
N ALA A 56 1.74 -7.27 -2.88
CA ALA A 56 1.79 -8.61 -2.30
C ALA A 56 3.00 -9.41 -2.84
N ALA A 57 3.25 -9.35 -4.16
CA ALA A 57 4.38 -10.04 -4.80
C ALA A 57 5.74 -9.54 -4.29
N GLY A 58 5.89 -8.23 -4.08
CA GLY A 58 7.13 -7.63 -3.56
C GLY A 58 7.22 -7.57 -2.03
N ARG A 59 6.27 -8.16 -1.28
CA ARG A 59 6.16 -8.04 0.19
C ARG A 59 7.50 -8.18 0.90
N ALA A 60 8.25 -9.26 0.64
CA ALA A 60 9.47 -9.55 1.37
C ALA A 60 10.55 -8.48 1.14
N GLU A 61 10.66 -7.97 -0.09
CA GLU A 61 11.58 -6.90 -0.42
C GLU A 61 11.15 -5.56 0.18
N TYR A 62 9.87 -5.21 0.05
CA TYR A 62 9.34 -3.97 0.60
C TYR A 62 9.42 -3.94 2.12
N ASP A 63 9.14 -5.06 2.78
CA ASP A 63 9.32 -5.18 4.23
C ASP A 63 10.78 -4.94 4.62
N ARG A 64 11.74 -5.53 3.90
CA ARG A 64 13.17 -5.26 4.16
C ARG A 64 13.51 -3.77 4.00
N ARG A 65 13.12 -3.13 2.90
CA ARG A 65 13.36 -1.69 2.68
C ARG A 65 12.72 -0.82 3.76
N ILE A 66 11.49 -1.16 4.19
CA ILE A 66 10.82 -0.46 5.30
C ILE A 66 11.61 -0.64 6.60
N ALA A 67 12.10 -1.85 6.89
CA ALA A 67 12.88 -2.13 8.09
C ALA A 67 14.16 -1.28 8.13
N ASP A 68 14.87 -1.24 7.01
CA ASP A 68 16.15 -0.54 6.87
C ASP A 68 15.95 0.98 7.00
N ALA A 69 14.89 1.52 6.39
CA ALA A 69 14.55 2.94 6.50
C ALA A 69 14.01 3.36 7.87
N ALA A 70 13.51 2.41 8.67
CA ALA A 70 12.86 2.69 9.94
C ALA A 70 13.83 2.82 11.11
N GLU A 71 15.13 3.15 10.90
CA GLU A 71 16.20 3.27 11.91
C GLU A 71 15.69 3.17 13.38
N HIS A 72 15.79 1.99 13.99
CA HIS A 72 15.35 1.64 15.36
C HIS A 72 13.88 1.21 15.57
N TRP A 73 13.04 1.14 14.53
CA TRP A 73 11.66 0.65 14.65
C TRP A 73 11.55 -0.83 14.31
N ARG A 74 11.03 -1.64 15.25
CA ARG A 74 10.64 -3.01 14.93
C ARG A 74 9.37 -3.00 14.06
N LEU A 75 9.47 -3.46 12.82
CA LEU A 75 8.34 -3.67 11.89
C LEU A 75 7.16 -4.43 12.53
N SER A 76 7.45 -5.34 13.46
CA SER A 76 6.43 -6.10 14.20
C SER A 76 5.50 -5.22 15.05
N ARG A 77 5.83 -3.93 15.25
CA ARG A 77 5.02 -2.94 15.96
C ARG A 77 4.29 -1.97 15.02
N VAL A 78 4.53 -2.05 13.71
CA VAL A 78 3.83 -1.23 12.71
C VAL A 78 2.46 -1.84 12.46
N ALA A 79 1.41 -1.01 12.53
CA ALA A 79 0.06 -1.50 12.33
C ALA A 79 -0.10 -2.07 10.90
N ALA A 80 -0.96 -3.08 10.73
CA ALA A 80 -1.16 -3.71 9.42
C ALA A 80 -1.53 -2.71 8.31
N VAL A 81 -2.37 -1.71 8.64
CA VAL A 81 -2.73 -0.65 7.70
C VAL A 81 -1.52 0.19 7.29
N GLU A 82 -0.71 0.66 8.25
CA GLU A 82 0.50 1.46 7.98
C GLU A 82 1.49 0.70 7.12
N ARG A 83 1.75 -0.57 7.45
CA ARG A 83 2.64 -1.45 6.69
C ARG A 83 2.14 -1.68 5.27
N ASN A 84 0.84 -1.89 5.08
CA ASN A 84 0.27 -2.08 3.75
C ASN A 84 0.27 -0.78 2.92
N ILE A 85 0.11 0.39 3.54
CA ILE A 85 0.29 1.69 2.86
C ILE A 85 1.73 1.84 2.35
N LEU A 86 2.72 1.49 3.17
CA LEU A 86 4.13 1.57 2.78
C LEU A 86 4.45 0.61 1.62
N ARG A 87 4.01 -0.65 1.71
CA ARG A 87 4.18 -1.62 0.60
C ARG A 87 3.53 -1.15 -0.69
N LEU A 88 2.34 -0.56 -0.59
CA LEU A 88 1.62 -0.01 -1.73
C LEU A 88 2.41 1.11 -2.41
N ALA A 89 2.94 2.04 -1.62
CA ALA A 89 3.76 3.14 -2.11
C ALA A 89 5.05 2.63 -2.78
N LEU A 90 5.74 1.66 -2.16
CA LEU A 90 6.95 1.08 -2.73
C LEU A 90 6.68 0.34 -4.05
N ALA A 91 5.58 -0.41 -4.14
CA ALA A 91 5.18 -1.05 -5.38
C ALA A 91 4.89 -0.04 -6.50
N GLU A 92 4.34 1.12 -6.17
CA GLU A 92 4.09 2.21 -7.13
C GLU A 92 5.37 2.95 -7.53
N LEU A 93 6.31 3.12 -6.60
CA LEU A 93 7.63 3.70 -6.88
C LEU A 93 8.44 2.80 -7.81
N ASP A 94 8.48 1.49 -7.54
CA ASP A 94 9.17 0.50 -8.38
C ASP A 94 8.52 0.37 -9.77
N GLU A 95 7.22 0.65 -9.90
CA GLU A 95 6.55 0.70 -11.19
C GLU A 95 6.99 1.90 -12.05
N GLY A 96 7.42 3.01 -11.42
CA GLY A 96 7.98 4.17 -12.11
C GLY A 96 7.00 4.99 -12.97
N LEU A 97 5.70 4.68 -12.94
CA LEU A 97 4.68 5.38 -13.76
C LEU A 97 4.18 6.69 -13.12
N THR A 98 4.31 6.82 -11.80
CA THR A 98 3.82 7.99 -11.05
C THR A 98 5.00 8.74 -10.44
N PRO A 99 5.07 10.08 -10.54
CA PRO A 99 6.14 10.84 -9.92
C PRO A 99 6.26 10.54 -8.42
N PRO A 100 7.47 10.31 -7.87
CA PRO A 100 7.67 9.90 -6.48
C PRO A 100 6.95 10.79 -5.45
N LYS A 101 7.01 12.11 -5.63
CA LYS A 101 6.31 13.08 -4.76
C LYS A 101 4.79 12.86 -4.72
N VAL A 102 4.18 12.44 -5.83
CA VAL A 102 2.75 12.15 -5.90
C VAL A 102 2.44 10.83 -5.17
N VAL A 103 3.27 9.81 -5.35
CA VAL A 103 3.12 8.52 -4.64
C VAL A 103 3.16 8.74 -3.13
N ILE A 104 4.14 9.51 -2.64
CA ILE A 104 4.31 9.81 -1.22
C ILE A 104 3.12 10.61 -0.68
N ALA A 105 2.70 11.66 -1.39
CA ALA A 105 1.55 12.48 -0.97
C ALA A 105 0.26 11.65 -0.88
N GLU A 106 0.03 10.72 -1.81
CA GLU A 106 -1.14 9.83 -1.78
C GLU A 106 -1.04 8.79 -0.66
N ALA A 107 0.14 8.24 -0.38
CA ALA A 107 0.35 7.34 0.76
C ALA A 107 0.06 8.03 2.10
N VAL A 108 0.55 9.26 2.28
CA VAL A 108 0.28 10.10 3.47
C VAL A 108 -1.22 10.41 3.60
N LYS A 109 -1.90 10.64 2.48
CA LYS A 109 -3.36 10.83 2.45
C LYS A 109 -4.11 9.57 2.90
N LEU A 110 -3.71 8.38 2.44
CA LEU A 110 -4.30 7.13 2.92
C LEU A 110 -4.09 6.94 4.42
N ALA A 111 -2.90 7.28 4.93
CA ALA A 111 -2.61 7.20 6.35
C ALA A 111 -3.53 8.11 7.18
N HIS A 112 -3.88 9.30 6.68
CA HIS A 112 -4.86 10.18 7.33
C HIS A 112 -6.26 9.57 7.37
N TRP A 113 -6.64 8.79 6.36
CA TRP A 113 -8.00 8.26 6.23
C TRP A 113 -8.21 6.93 6.97
N PHE A 114 -7.18 6.07 7.00
CA PHE A 114 -7.32 4.69 7.43
C PHE A 114 -6.52 4.33 8.68
N ALA A 115 -5.64 5.22 9.16
CA ALA A 115 -4.76 4.95 10.30
C ALA A 115 -4.85 6.02 11.40
N GLY A 116 -4.06 5.85 12.46
CA GLY A 116 -4.07 6.75 13.62
C GLY A 116 -3.39 8.10 13.37
N SER A 117 -3.55 9.04 14.29
CA SER A 117 -3.06 10.43 14.14
C SER A 117 -1.55 10.58 13.93
N LYS A 118 -0.75 9.59 14.35
CA LYS A 118 0.72 9.57 14.15
C LYS A 118 1.14 8.94 12.82
N ALA A 119 0.26 8.17 12.19
CA ALA A 119 0.58 7.40 10.98
C ALA A 119 1.01 8.27 9.79
N PRO A 120 0.40 9.44 9.50
CA PRO A 120 0.80 10.25 8.36
C PRO A 120 2.26 10.71 8.41
N ALA A 121 2.70 11.20 9.58
CA ALA A 121 4.08 11.64 9.79
C ALA A 121 5.06 10.46 9.70
N PHE A 122 4.68 9.31 10.27
CA PHE A 122 5.47 8.08 10.18
C PHE A 122 5.64 7.59 8.73
N VAL A 123 4.53 7.45 7.99
CA VAL A 123 4.54 7.03 6.58
C VAL A 123 5.38 7.97 5.72
N ASN A 124 5.23 9.29 5.92
CA ASN A 124 6.05 10.27 5.20
C ASN A 124 7.54 10.08 5.47
N GLY A 125 7.92 9.96 6.76
CA GLY A 125 9.32 9.81 7.14
C GLY A 125 9.99 8.57 6.53
N ILE A 126 9.30 7.43 6.54
CA ILE A 126 9.81 6.20 5.92
C ILE A 126 9.96 6.35 4.41
N LEU A 127 8.94 6.86 3.73
CA LEU A 127 8.97 6.96 2.27
C LEU A 127 9.98 8.00 1.77
N ASP A 128 10.18 9.10 2.50
CA ASP A 128 11.24 10.07 2.20
C ASP A 128 12.63 9.44 2.34
N ALA A 129 12.85 8.60 3.36
CA ALA A 129 14.12 7.88 3.54
C ALA A 129 14.37 6.88 2.40
N VAL A 130 13.39 6.04 2.06
CA VAL A 130 13.52 5.06 0.96
C VAL A 130 13.69 5.75 -0.39
N ALA A 131 12.95 6.82 -0.66
CA ALA A 131 13.03 7.49 -1.96
C ALA A 131 14.38 8.21 -2.19
N ARG A 132 15.04 8.67 -1.11
CA ARG A 132 16.44 9.16 -1.18
C ARG A 132 17.42 8.04 -1.47
N GLU A 133 17.24 6.86 -0.86
CA GLU A 133 18.07 5.67 -1.13
C GLU A 133 17.97 5.24 -2.60
N LEU A 134 16.76 5.27 -3.17
CA LEU A 134 16.51 4.94 -4.58
C LEU A 134 17.00 6.01 -5.57
N GLY A 135 17.43 7.19 -5.09
CA GLY A 135 17.83 8.31 -5.94
C GLY A 135 16.70 8.92 -6.76
N VAL A 136 15.45 8.77 -6.30
CA VAL A 136 14.24 9.24 -7.01
C VAL A 136 13.65 10.52 -6.40
N LEU A 137 14.25 11.04 -5.33
CA LEU A 137 13.96 12.34 -4.72
C LEU A 137 15.20 13.23 -4.65
#